data_AF-A0A7Y6XJ57-F1
#
_entry.id   AF-A0A7Y6XJ57-F1
#
_cell.length_a   1.000
_cell.length_b   1.000
_cell.length_c   1.000
_cell.angle_alpha   90.00
_cell.angle_beta   90.00
_cell.angle_gamma   90.00
#
_symmetry.space_group_name_H-M   'P 1'
#
loop_
_entity.id
_entity.type
_entity.pdbx_description
1 polymer ?
#
loop_
_entity_poly.entity_id
_entity_poly.type
_entity_poly.pdbx_seq_one_letter_code
_entity_poly.pdbx_strand_id
1 'polypeptide(L)' 'MAKRTTRKSVTVRRQGRRVMPALRRTAQRARVAAEKAQLTLGEVIAAAFDTAGGELGEALEVMTSPQMARALGRRIVVVG' A
#
# COMPACT_ATOMS: atom_id res chain seq x y z
N MET A 1 50.16 12.41 -43.59
CA MET A 1 49.28 11.24 -43.33
C MET A 1 48.94 11.21 -41.85
N ALA A 2 47.68 11.42 -41.46
CA ALA A 2 47.26 11.49 -40.06
C ALA A 2 46.42 10.27 -39.67
N LYS A 3 46.87 9.51 -38.66
CA LYS A 3 46.26 8.24 -38.20
C LYS A 3 45.02 8.54 -37.36
N ARG A 4 43.82 8.33 -37.93
CA ARG A 4 42.53 8.48 -37.24
C ARG A 4 42.23 7.22 -36.43
N THR A 5 42.31 7.33 -35.10
CA THR A 5 41.93 6.26 -34.17
C THR A 5 40.42 6.32 -33.88
N THR A 6 39.67 5.36 -34.40
CA THR A 6 38.23 5.21 -34.11
C THR A 6 38.04 4.59 -32.72
N ARG A 7 37.56 5.38 -31.74
CA ARG A 7 37.12 4.86 -30.44
C ARG A 7 35.80 4.10 -30.62
N LYS A 8 35.84 2.77 -30.44
CA LYS A 8 34.63 1.94 -30.32
C LYS A 8 33.85 2.36 -29.08
N SER A 9 32.71 3.01 -29.30
CA SER A 9 31.68 3.25 -28.28
C SER A 9 31.06 1.89 -27.90
N VAL A 10 31.47 1.34 -26.75
CA VAL A 10 30.78 0.20 -26.13
C VAL A 10 29.65 0.78 -25.29
N THR A 11 28.41 0.54 -25.71
CA THR A 11 27.21 0.93 -24.96
C THR A 11 27.12 0.07 -23.70
N VAL A 12 27.59 0.60 -22.58
CA VAL A 12 27.40 0.01 -21.25
C VAL A 12 25.91 0.09 -20.93
N ARG A 13 25.16 -1.01 -21.13
CA ARG A 13 23.80 -1.16 -20.62
C ARG A 13 23.87 -1.21 -19.09
N ARG A 14 23.79 -0.04 -18.46
CA ARG A 14 23.59 0.07 -17.02
C ARG A 14 22.20 -0.48 -16.70
N GLN A 15 22.14 -1.77 -16.39
CA GLN A 15 20.96 -2.40 -15.82
C GLN A 15 20.80 -1.80 -14.42
N GLY A 16 20.09 -0.67 -14.35
CA GLY A 16 19.81 0.03 -13.10
C GLY A 16 19.30 -0.99 -12.09
N ARG A 17 20.04 -1.12 -10.99
CA ARG A 17 19.79 -2.05 -9.88
C ARG A 17 18.31 -1.97 -9.52
N ARG A 18 17.48 -2.87 -10.06
CA ARG A 18 16.07 -2.99 -9.67
C ARG A 18 16.09 -3.48 -8.23
N VAL A 19 15.97 -2.53 -7.30
CA VAL A 19 15.83 -2.80 -5.87
C VAL A 19 14.57 -3.65 -5.68
N MET A 20 14.81 -4.95 -5.56
CA MET A 20 13.94 -6.01 -5.06
C MET A 20 12.56 -6.19 -5.75
N PRO A 21 12.52 -6.84 -6.92
CA PRO A 21 11.28 -7.34 -7.52
C PRO A 21 10.49 -8.27 -6.58
N ALA A 22 11.18 -9.00 -5.70
CA ALA A 22 10.57 -9.90 -4.72
C ALA A 22 9.71 -9.13 -3.71
N LEU A 23 10.19 -7.99 -3.20
CA LEU A 23 9.47 -7.15 -2.24
C LEU A 23 8.19 -6.55 -2.85
N ARG A 24 8.23 -6.19 -4.14
CA ARG A 24 7.04 -5.74 -4.88
C ARG A 24 5.99 -6.85 -5.01
N ARG A 25 6.43 -8.08 -5.31
CA ARG A 25 5.52 -9.23 -5.46
C ARG A 25 4.87 -9.61 -4.12
N THR A 26 5.61 -9.57 -3.01
CA THR A 26 5.04 -9.86 -1.69
C THR A 26 4.04 -8.79 -1.27
N ALA A 27 4.35 -7.50 -1.48
CA ALA A 27 3.40 -6.41 -1.23
C ALA A 27 2.13 -6.52 -2.08
N GLN A 28 2.25 -6.90 -3.37
CA GLN A 28 1.08 -7.16 -4.22
C GLN A 28 0.26 -8.36 -3.74
N ARG A 29 0.89 -9.46 -3.34
CA ARG A 29 0.18 -10.63 -2.81
C ARG A 29 -0.52 -10.32 -1.48
N ALA A 30 0.11 -9.56 -0.60
CA ALA A 30 -0.50 -9.10 0.64
C ALA A 30 -1.73 -8.21 0.37
N ARG A 31 -1.64 -7.30 -0.61
CA ARG A 31 -2.79 -6.51 -1.06
C ARG A 31 -3.93 -7.37 -1.59
N VAL A 32 -3.65 -8.35 -2.45
CA VAL A 32 -4.66 -9.27 -2.98
C VAL A 32 -5.26 -10.16 -1.89
N ALA A 33 -4.47 -10.57 -0.89
CA ALA A 33 -4.98 -11.31 0.27
C ALA A 33 -5.90 -10.44 1.14
N ALA A 34 -5.54 -9.17 1.35
CA ALA A 34 -6.37 -8.20 2.04
C ALA A 34 -7.67 -7.89 1.27
N GLU A 35 -7.61 -7.81 -0.07
CA GLU A 35 -8.81 -7.65 -0.92
C GLU A 35 -9.75 -8.87 -0.86
N LYS A 36 -9.25 -10.06 -0.50
CA LYS A 36 -10.05 -11.28 -0.37
C LYS A 36 -10.66 -11.47 1.01
N ALA A 37 -10.20 -10.76 2.03
CA ALA A 37 -10.82 -10.80 3.35
C ALA A 37 -12.15 -10.04 3.26
N GLN A 38 -13.25 -10.78 3.17
CA GLN A 38 -14.57 -10.21 3.36
C GLN A 38 -14.72 -9.86 4.84
N LEU A 39 -14.29 -8.66 5.22
CA LEU A 39 -14.52 -8.14 6.56
C LEU A 39 -15.98 -7.71 6.66
N THR A 40 -16.64 -8.22 7.69
CA THR A 40 -17.95 -7.73 8.10
C THR A 40 -17.80 -6.36 8.77
N LEU A 41 -18.85 -5.53 8.73
CA LEU A 41 -18.84 -4.25 9.44
C LEU A 41 -18.59 -4.44 10.95
N GLY A 42 -19.09 -5.53 11.53
CA GLY A 42 -18.87 -5.88 12.94
C GLY A 42 -17.40 -6.10 13.29
N GLU A 43 -16.65 -6.77 12.42
CA GLU A 43 -15.20 -6.97 12.61
C GLU A 43 -14.42 -5.66 12.49
N VAL A 44 -14.83 -4.76 11.60
CA VAL A 44 -14.22 -3.43 11.48
C VAL A 44 -14.50 -2.60 12.75
N ILE A 45 -15.71 -2.67 13.29
CA ILE A 45 -16.06 -2.01 14.55
C ILE A 45 -15.22 -2.57 15.70
N ALA A 46 -15.20 -3.89 15.86
CA ALA A 46 -14.43 -4.55 16.93
C ALA A 46 -12.94 -4.18 16.85
N ALA A 47 -12.34 -4.25 15.66
CA ALA A 47 -10.95 -3.87 15.46
C ALA A 47 -10.69 -2.39 15.79
N ALA A 48 -11.61 -1.48 15.47
CA ALA A 48 -11.48 -0.07 15.82
C ALA A 48 -11.46 0.13 17.34
N PHE A 49 -12.37 -0.53 18.07
CA PHE A 49 -12.41 -0.48 19.54
C PHE A 49 -11.17 -1.12 20.18
N ASP A 50 -10.69 -2.23 19.64
CA ASP A 50 -9.46 -2.88 20.12
C ASP A 50 -8.24 -1.95 19.93
N THR A 51 -8.17 -1.21 18.81
CA THR A 51 -7.09 -0.25 18.57
C THR A 51 -7.19 1.02 19.40
N ALA A 52 -8.42 1.45 19.73
CA ALA A 52 -8.72 2.65 20.50
C ALA A 52 -8.75 2.42 22.02
N GLY A 53 -8.40 1.20 22.48
CA GLY A 53 -8.43 0.87 23.91
C GLY A 53 -9.82 0.97 24.56
N GLY A 54 -10.90 0.87 23.77
CA GLY A 54 -12.28 1.02 24.24
C GLY A 54 -12.84 2.44 24.24
N GLU A 55 -12.04 3.45 23.89
CA GLU A 55 -12.50 4.85 23.84
C GLU A 55 -13.38 5.09 22.60
N LEU A 56 -14.66 5.42 22.81
CA LEU A 56 -15.62 5.62 21.73
C LEU A 56 -15.19 6.75 20.77
N GLY A 57 -14.67 7.86 21.30
CA GLY A 57 -14.25 9.00 20.47
C GLY A 57 -13.13 8.63 19.50
N GLU A 58 -12.12 7.92 19.98
CA GLU A 58 -10.98 7.47 19.18
C GLU A 58 -11.39 6.39 18.17
N ALA A 59 -12.24 5.44 18.57
CA ALA A 59 -12.79 4.43 17.66
C ALA A 59 -13.58 5.10 16.52
N LEU A 60 -14.38 6.11 16.82
CA LEU A 60 -15.12 6.89 15.83
C LEU A 60 -14.19 7.65 14.89
N GLU A 61 -13.12 8.25 15.38
CA GLU A 61 -12.13 8.95 14.56
C GLU A 61 -11.48 7.99 13.56
N VAL A 62 -11.09 6.79 14.00
CA VAL A 62 -10.52 5.74 13.14
C VAL A 62 -11.53 5.29 12.09
N MET A 63 -12.76 4.99 12.50
CA MET A 63 -13.83 4.47 11.62
C MET A 63 -14.32 5.50 10.60
N THR A 64 -14.38 6.78 10.97
CA THR A 64 -14.83 7.85 10.08
C THR A 64 -13.69 8.53 9.31
N SER A 65 -12.45 8.04 9.49
CA SER A 65 -11.27 8.61 8.86
C SER A 65 -11.32 8.58 7.32
N PRO A 66 -10.69 9.54 6.63
CA PRO A 66 -10.54 9.51 5.17
C PRO A 66 -9.74 8.30 4.66
N GLN A 67 -8.91 7.69 5.50
CA GLN A 67 -8.19 6.47 5.15
C GLN A 67 -9.14 5.27 5.12
N MET A 68 -9.99 5.14 6.14
CA MET A 68 -11.03 4.11 6.20
C MET A 68 -11.99 4.21 5.00
N ALA A 69 -12.43 5.42 4.66
CA ALA A 69 -13.30 5.63 3.51
C ALA A 69 -12.68 5.18 2.17
N ARG A 70 -11.35 5.34 2.02
CA ARG A 70 -10.61 4.87 0.85
C ARG A 70 -10.43 3.35 0.85
N ALA A 71 -10.23 2.75 2.01
CA ALA A 71 -10.07 1.31 2.14
C ALA A 71 -11.39 0.55 1.86
N LEU A 72 -12.51 1.07 2.35
CA LEU A 72 -13.83 0.45 2.18
C LEU A 72 -14.51 0.80 0.85
N GLY A 73 -14.04 1.84 0.14
CA GLY A 73 -14.73 2.41 -1.02
C GLY A 73 -16.10 3.03 -0.68
N ARG A 74 -16.39 3.20 0.61
CA ARG A 74 -17.63 3.75 1.17
C ARG A 74 -17.29 4.50 2.45
N ARG A 75 -18.09 5.52 2.79
CA ARG A 75 -17.91 6.29 4.03
C ARG A 75 -18.80 5.70 5.13
N ILE A 76 -18.23 5.49 6.31
CA ILE A 76 -18.99 5.21 7.53
C ILE A 76 -19.45 6.57 8.09
N VAL A 77 -20.76 6.71 8.31
CA VAL A 77 -21.37 7.88 8.93
C VAL A 77 -22.10 7.40 10.17
N VAL A 78 -21.80 8.01 11.31
CA VAL A 78 -22.51 7.75 12.56
C VAL A 78 -23.59 8.81 12.70
N VAL A 79 -24.82 8.35 12.88
CA VAL A 79 -25.99 9.20 13.11
C VAL A 79 -26.37 9.02 14.57
N GLY A 80 -26.31 10.10 15.33
CA GLY A 80 -26.68 10.18 16.74
C GLY A 80 -27.63 11.34 16.96
#